data_AF-A0A382CF54-F1
#
_entry.id   AF-A0A382CF54-F1
#
_cell.length_a   1.000
_cell.length_b   1.000
_cell.length_c   1.000
_cell.angle_alpha   90.00
_cell.angle_beta   90.00
_cell.angle_gamma   90.00
#
_symmetry.space_group_name_H-M   'P 1'
#
loop_
_entity.id
_entity.type
_entity.pdbx_description
1 polymer ?
#
loop_
_entity_poly.entity_id
_entity_poly.type
_entity_poly.pdbx_seq_one_letter_code
_entity_poly.pdbx_strand_id
1 'polypeptide(L)'
;MGVANDHSIAWGIAQKLSDEGAELCFTYQGDSLLRRVKPLAESINNDFLIECDVLKKESIESTFEKIREKWETVDFVLHSIAFSDREELKGKYIKTSRENFAQTMLIS
;
A
#
# COMPACT_ATOMS: atom_id res chain seq x y z
N MET A 1 -1.12 3.75 -1.14
CA MET A 1 -0.89 2.39 -0.61
C MET A 1 0.26 1.73 -1.36
N GLY A 2 1.01 0.81 -0.75
CA GLY A 2 1.94 -0.06 -1.50
C GLY A 2 3.40 0.38 -1.58
N VAL A 3 3.84 1.35 -0.76
CA VAL A 3 5.28 1.57 -0.56
C VAL A 3 5.82 0.41 0.29
N ALA A 4 6.77 -0.35 -0.24
CA ALA A 4 7.41 -1.45 0.48
C ALA A 4 8.89 -1.18 0.80
N ASN A 5 9.56 -0.41 -0.05
CA ASN A 5 10.95 0.03 0.04
C ASN A 5 11.22 1.17 -0.97
N ASP A 6 12.46 1.65 -1.02
CA ASP A 6 12.97 2.68 -1.92
C ASP A 6 13.01 2.27 -3.41
N HIS A 7 12.87 0.98 -3.71
CA HIS A 7 12.78 0.47 -5.09
C HIS A 7 11.32 0.26 -5.56
N SER A 8 10.33 0.54 -4.71
CA SER A 8 8.93 0.32 -5.05
C SER A 8 8.43 1.34 -6.07
N ILE A 9 7.59 0.91 -7.03
CA ILE A 9 6.92 1.83 -7.98
C ILE A 9 6.15 2.92 -7.23
N ALA A 10 5.43 2.53 -6.17
CA ALA A 10 4.71 3.46 -5.29
C ALA A 10 5.61 4.53 -4.68
N TRP A 11 6.87 4.20 -4.37
CA TRP A 11 7.81 5.16 -3.81
C TRP A 11 8.26 6.17 -4.85
N GLY A 12 8.63 5.73 -6.04
CA GLY A 12 8.99 6.63 -7.14
C GLY A 12 7.85 7.61 -7.50
N ILE A 13 6.60 7.12 -7.49
CA ILE A 13 5.42 7.98 -7.68
C ILE A 13 5.28 8.97 -6.52
N ALA A 14 5.37 8.50 -5.27
CA ALA A 14 5.25 9.35 -4.08
C ALA A 14 6.31 10.47 -4.04
N GLN A 15 7.55 10.19 -4.42
CA GLN A 15 8.60 11.21 -4.52
C GLN A 15 8.22 12.28 -5.54
N LYS A 16 7.77 11.89 -6.74
CA LYS A 16 7.35 12.85 -7.77
C LYS A 16 6.15 13.69 -7.34
N LEU A 17 5.17 13.08 -6.68
CA LEU A 17 4.02 13.83 -6.14
C LEU A 17 4.45 14.82 -5.05
N SER A 18 5.35 14.41 -4.16
CA SER A 18 5.90 15.30 -3.13
C SER A 18 6.73 16.45 -3.71
N ASP A 19 7.52 16.19 -4.76
CA ASP A 19 8.29 17.21 -5.49
C ASP A 19 7.37 18.29 -6.09
N GLU A 20 6.17 17.89 -6.54
CA GLU A 20 5.14 18.76 -7.10
C GLU A 20 4.18 19.34 -6.04
N GLY A 21 4.48 19.14 -4.75
CA GLY A 21 3.76 19.77 -3.64
C GLY A 21 2.50 19.05 -3.15
N ALA A 22 2.30 17.79 -3.53
CA ALA A 22 1.19 17.00 -3.01
C ALA A 22 1.37 16.66 -1.52
N GLU A 23 0.28 16.76 -0.75
CA GLU A 23 0.21 16.19 0.59
C GLU A 23 -0.14 14.70 0.51
N LEU A 24 0.65 13.85 1.16
CA LEU A 24 0.55 12.40 1.01
C LEU A 24 0.16 11.70 2.31
N CYS A 25 -0.56 10.60 2.19
CA CYS A 25 -0.79 9.63 3.26
C CYS A 25 -0.25 8.28 2.81
N PHE A 26 0.55 7.65 3.67
CA PHE A 26 1.12 6.34 3.41
C PHE A 26 0.41 5.28 4.24
N THR A 27 0.10 4.15 3.61
CA THR A 27 -0.40 2.98 4.33
C THR A 27 0.64 1.88 4.42
N TYR A 28 0.60 1.11 5.49
CA TYR A 28 1.47 -0.05 5.72
C TYR A 28 0.69 -1.20 6.37
N GLN A 29 1.19 -2.43 6.26
CA GLN A 29 0.61 -3.61 6.91
C GLN A 29 1.63 -4.20 7.91
N GLY A 30 1.37 -4.05 9.21
CA GLY A 30 2.21 -4.55 10.29
C GLY A 30 3.60 -3.89 10.44
N ASP A 31 4.30 -4.26 11.51
CA ASP A 31 5.55 -3.63 11.96
C ASP A 31 6.73 -3.76 10.99
N SER A 32 6.74 -4.82 10.18
CA SER A 32 7.82 -5.06 9.22
C SER A 32 7.83 -4.00 8.13
N LEU A 33 6.66 -3.70 7.55
CA LEU A 33 6.53 -2.65 6.55
C LEU A 33 6.63 -1.26 7.17
N LEU A 34 6.08 -1.05 8.37
CA LEU A 34 6.22 0.24 9.06
C LEU A 34 7.69 0.66 9.18
N ARG A 35 8.57 -0.25 9.61
CA ARG A 35 10.02 0.01 9.73
C ARG A 35 10.69 0.43 8.41
N ARG A 36 10.15 0.01 7.27
CA ARG A 36 10.67 0.37 5.94
C ARG A 36 10.06 1.66 5.41
N VAL A 37 8.75 1.84 5.58
CA VAL A 37 8.01 2.99 5.02
C VAL A 37 8.28 4.27 5.82
N LYS A 38 8.37 4.18 7.15
CA LYS A 38 8.59 5.34 8.02
C LYS A 38 9.80 6.21 7.62
N PRO A 39 11.03 5.67 7.48
CA PRO A 39 12.17 6.50 7.09
C PRO A 39 12.04 7.09 5.67
N LEU A 40 11.30 6.43 4.77
CA LEU A 40 11.03 6.97 3.44
C LEU A 40 10.07 8.16 3.53
N ALA A 41 8.95 8.02 4.23
CA ALA A 41 8.03 9.13 4.45
C ALA A 41 8.74 10.33 5.12
N GLU A 42 9.55 10.08 6.15
CA GLU A 42 10.35 11.12 6.82
C GLU A 42 11.32 11.83 5.86
N SER A 43 11.90 11.11 4.88
CA SER A 43 12.82 11.69 3.89
C SER A 43 12.19 12.74 2.96
N ILE A 44 10.85 12.72 2.83
CA ILE A 44 10.07 13.73 2.09
C ILE A 44 9.26 14.62 3.05
N ASN A 45 9.67 14.71 4.32
CA ASN A 45 9.00 15.50 5.36
C ASN A 45 7.53 15.12 5.59
N ASN A 46 7.21 13.83 5.47
CA ASN A 46 5.87 13.29 5.71
C ASN A 46 5.87 12.35 6.94
N ASP A 47 4.91 12.54 7.83
CA ASP A 47 4.71 11.73 9.03
C ASP A 47 3.36 11.01 9.08
N PHE A 48 2.54 11.15 8.03
CA PHE A 48 1.17 10.66 8.03
C PHE A 48 1.09 9.22 7.52
N LEU A 49 1.21 8.30 8.47
CA LEU A 49 1.29 6.86 8.26
C LEU A 49 0.11 6.15 8.95
N ILE A 50 -0.62 5.32 8.21
CA ILE A 50 -1.79 4.59 8.73
C ILE A 50 -1.63 3.10 8.47
N GLU A 51 -1.85 2.27 9.49
CA GLU A 51 -1.92 0.82 9.28
C GLU A 51 -3.19 0.44 8.51
N CYS A 52 -3.04 -0.29 7.41
CA CYS A 52 -4.14 -0.76 6.56
C CYS A 52 -3.85 -2.17 6.03
N ASP A 53 -4.68 -3.13 6.42
CA ASP A 53 -4.73 -4.48 5.87
C ASP A 53 -5.92 -4.60 4.91
N VAL A 54 -5.66 -4.67 3.61
CA VAL A 54 -6.70 -4.68 2.57
C VAL A 54 -7.57 -5.94 2.56
N LEU A 55 -7.14 -7.00 3.25
CA LEU A 55 -7.97 -8.19 3.41
C LEU A 55 -9.05 -8.01 4.48
N LYS A 56 -8.99 -6.93 5.26
CA LYS A 56 -9.92 -6.64 6.36
C LYS A 56 -10.69 -5.37 6.04
N LYS A 57 -11.99 -5.52 5.79
CA LYS A 57 -12.88 -4.41 5.44
C LYS A 57 -12.85 -3.30 6.49
N GLU A 58 -12.86 -3.66 7.76
CA GLU A 58 -12.84 -2.72 8.89
C GLU A 58 -11.54 -1.93 8.95
N SER A 59 -10.42 -2.52 8.50
CA SER A 59 -9.13 -1.83 8.42
C SER A 59 -9.13 -0.76 7.33
N ILE A 60 -9.78 -1.05 6.19
CA ILE A 60 -9.96 -0.07 5.11
C ILE A 60 -10.86 1.08 5.59
N GLU A 61 -11.98 0.77 6.23
CA GLU A 61 -12.92 1.78 6.75
C GLU A 61 -12.22 2.71 7.76
N SER A 62 -11.52 2.15 8.75
CA SER A 62 -10.75 2.93 9.74
C SER A 62 -9.64 3.78 9.09
N THR A 63 -9.06 3.32 7.98
CA THR A 63 -8.06 4.10 7.23
C THR A 63 -8.68 5.38 6.68
N PHE A 64 -9.84 5.28 6.02
CA PHE A 64 -10.52 6.44 5.47
C PHE A 64 -11.12 7.36 6.55
N GLU A 65 -11.52 6.82 7.70
CA GLU A 65 -11.94 7.63 8.85
C GLU A 65 -10.79 8.54 9.35
N LYS A 66 -9.59 7.96 9.57
CA LYS A 66 -8.40 8.72 9.97
C LYS A 66 -7.96 9.75 8.93
N ILE A 67 -8.11 9.43 7.64
CA ILE A 67 -7.83 10.38 6.56
C ILE A 67 -8.78 11.59 6.66
N ARG A 68 -10.07 11.35 6.93
CA ARG A 68 -11.07 12.43 7.07
C ARG A 68 -10.83 13.34 8.27
N GLU A 69 -10.17 12.85 9.31
CA GLU A 69 -9.79 13.69 10.46
C GLU A 69 -8.77 14.78 10.06
N LYS A 70 -7.96 14.53 9.01
CA LYS A 70 -6.95 15.47 8.51
C LYS A 70 -7.43 16.28 7.31
N TRP A 71 -8.11 15.64 6.35
CA TRP A 71 -8.55 16.27 5.11
C TRP A 71 -10.04 16.04 4.87
N GLU A 72 -10.75 17.11 4.50
CA GLU A 72 -12.18 17.03 4.16
C GLU A 72 -12.42 16.23 2.86
N THR A 73 -11.48 16.32 1.91
CA THR A 73 -11.56 15.67 0.60
C THR A 73 -10.27 14.94 0.26
N VAL A 74 -10.35 14.01 -0.70
CA VAL A 74 -9.21 13.26 -1.24
C VAL A 74 -9.24 13.40 -2.75
N ASP A 75 -8.17 13.95 -3.33
CA ASP A 75 -8.09 14.18 -4.77
C ASP A 75 -7.87 12.89 -5.57
N PHE A 76 -7.07 11.95 -5.03
CA PHE A 76 -6.78 10.68 -5.67
C PHE A 76 -6.35 9.60 -4.68
N VAL A 77 -6.38 8.34 -5.13
CA VAL A 77 -5.84 7.19 -4.40
C VAL A 77 -4.90 6.42 -5.31
N LEU A 78 -3.68 6.15 -4.83
CA LEU A 78 -2.75 5.23 -5.47
C LEU A 78 -2.88 3.83 -4.84
N HIS A 79 -3.42 2.89 -5.63
CA HIS A 79 -3.41 1.46 -5.35
C HIS A 79 -2.22 0.81 -6.07
N SER A 80 -1.16 0.51 -5.33
CA SER A 80 0.07 -0.10 -5.86
C SER A 80 0.44 -1.34 -5.05
N ILE A 81 -0.52 -2.24 -4.87
CA ILE A 81 -0.35 -3.51 -4.16
C ILE A 81 -0.73 -4.68 -5.07
N ALA A 82 -0.03 -5.79 -4.93
CA ALA A 82 -0.34 -7.05 -5.58
C ALA A 82 0.27 -8.18 -4.74
N PHE A 83 -0.37 -9.35 -4.78
CA PHE A 83 0.11 -10.53 -4.06
C PHE A 83 -0.24 -11.80 -4.82
N SER A 84 0.64 -12.79 -4.75
CA SER A 84 0.36 -14.17 -5.11
C SER A 84 1.36 -15.07 -4.39
N ASP A 85 1.03 -16.36 -4.23
CA ASP A 85 1.99 -17.34 -3.71
C ASP A 85 3.20 -17.46 -4.65
N ARG A 86 4.38 -17.13 -4.10
CA ARG A 86 5.65 -17.15 -4.82
C ARG A 86 6.01 -18.54 -5.36
N GLU A 87 5.57 -19.61 -4.71
CA GLU A 87 5.87 -20.96 -5.18
C GLU A 87 5.03 -21.33 -6.40
N GLU A 88 3.79 -20.85 -6.50
CA GLU A 88 2.96 -21.05 -7.68
C GLU A 88 3.41 -20.22 -8.90
N LEU A 89 4.10 -19.09 -8.68
CA LEU A 89 4.67 -18.28 -9.76
C LEU A 89 5.78 -18.99 -10.54
N LYS A 90 6.44 -20.00 -9.96
CA LYS A 90 7.49 -20.79 -10.64
C LYS A 90 6.90 -21.95 -11.44
N GLY A 91 5.64 -22.29 -11.20
CA GLY A 91 4.97 -23.46 -11.75
C GLY A 91 4.31 -23.22 -13.11
N LYS A 92 3.51 -24.20 -13.55
CA LYS A 92 2.65 -24.03 -14.72
C LYS A 92 1.34 -23.38 -14.28
N TYR A 93 0.86 -22.38 -15.03
CA TYR A 93 -0.43 -21.71 -14.76
C TYR A 93 -1.62 -22.68 -14.58
N ILE A 94 -1.69 -23.78 -15.33
CA ILE A 94 -2.75 -24.79 -15.18
C ILE A 94 -2.74 -25.51 -13.82
N LYS A 95 -1.72 -25.29 -12.99
CA LYS A 95 -1.59 -25.83 -11.63
C LYS A 95 -1.92 -24.80 -10.55
N THR A 96 -2.32 -23.58 -10.91
CA THR A 96 -2.73 -22.56 -9.93
C THR A 96 -3.87 -23.10 -9.07
N SER A 97 -3.71 -23.04 -7.75
CA SER A 97 -4.76 -23.47 -6.82
C SER A 97 -5.93 -22.49 -6.85
N ARG A 98 -7.14 -22.97 -6.51
CA ARG A 98 -8.31 -22.11 -6.42
C ARG A 98 -8.13 -21.06 -5.32
N GLU A 99 -7.47 -21.44 -4.25
CA GLU A 99 -7.17 -20.63 -3.08
C GLU A 99 -6.21 -19.49 -3.45
N ASN A 100 -5.08 -19.79 -4.09
CA ASN A 100 -4.14 -18.75 -4.53
C ASN A 100 -4.75 -17.84 -5.58
N PHE A 101 -5.55 -18.38 -6.52
CA PHE A 101 -6.27 -17.55 -7.49
C PHE A 101 -7.21 -16.56 -6.79
N ALA A 102 -8.06 -17.03 -5.87
CA ALA A 102 -9.00 -16.18 -5.16
C ALA A 102 -8.29 -15.10 -4.33
N GLN A 103 -7.22 -15.46 -3.63
CA GLN A 103 -6.43 -14.52 -2.84
C GLN A 103 -5.71 -13.49 -3.72
N THR A 104 -5.13 -13.91 -4.84
CA THR A 104 -4.49 -13.02 -5.82
C THR A 104 -5.51 -11.99 -6.32
N MET A 105 -6.68 -12.44 -6.76
CA MET A 105 -7.74 -11.56 -7.28
C MET A 105 -8.33 -10.62 -6.24
N LEU A 106 -8.30 -10.98 -4.96
CA LEU A 106 -8.81 -10.14 -3.88
C LEU A 106 -7.87 -8.97 -3.54
N ILE A 107 -6.56 -9.13 -3.76
CA ILE A 107 -5.54 -8.11 -3.44
C ILE A 107 -5.18 -7.24 -4.66
N SER A 108 -5.34 -7.80 -5.87
CA SER A 108 -4.97 -7.16 -7.16
C SER A 108 -5.71 -5.85 -7.41
#